data_AF-A0A3B6RNX7-F1
#
_entry.id   AF-A0A3B6RNX7-F1
#
_cell.length_a   1.000
_cell.length_b   1.000
_cell.length_c   1.000
_cell.angle_alpha   90.00
_cell.angle_beta   90.00
_cell.angle_gamma   90.00
#
_symmetry.space_group_name_H-M   'P 1'
#
loop_
_entity.id
_entity.type
_entity.pdbx_description
1 polymer ?
#
loop_
_entity_poly.entity_id
_entity_poly.type
_entity_poly.pdbx_seq_one_letter_code
_entity_poly.pdbx_strand_id
1 'polypeptide(L)'
;MKISPYSEDDMLGVEPLQLHFLFELKKQMSCALQLTNGTDSYIAFNIENTSPLSYFTQPQKGIVPPRSMWCVEITMQLQGKAPGYMRRANELIVWSTKANDCLVVEDITTNMFINEAVNVVDDVNLDVVFVVYEPQEASKETSVTIRPLIEC
;
A
#
# COMPACT_ATOMS: atom_id res chain seq x y z
N MET A 1 4.07 -6.97 -36.53
CA MET A 1 3.55 -6.66 -35.19
C MET A 1 4.27 -5.40 -34.74
N LYS A 2 3.61 -4.23 -34.82
CA LYS A 2 4.21 -2.96 -34.38
C LYS A 2 3.91 -2.84 -32.89
N ILE A 3 4.95 -2.95 -32.07
CA ILE A 3 4.89 -2.65 -30.64
C ILE A 3 4.89 -1.11 -30.56
N SER A 4 3.88 -0.53 -29.92
CA SER A 4 3.85 0.91 -29.62
C SER A 4 5.04 1.28 -28.74
N PRO A 5 5.66 2.46 -28.89
CA PRO A 5 6.82 2.86 -28.09
C PRO A 5 6.49 3.28 -26.65
N TYR A 6 5.23 3.14 -26.21
CA TYR A 6 4.78 3.46 -24.86
C TYR A 6 4.11 2.23 -24.25
N SER A 7 4.90 1.39 -23.57
CA SER A 7 4.39 0.32 -22.70
C SER A 7 5.51 -0.28 -21.83
N GLU A 8 6.25 0.56 -21.12
CA GLU A 8 6.85 0.26 -19.82
C GLU A 8 6.57 1.50 -18.96
N ASP A 9 6.07 1.31 -17.75
CA ASP A 9 5.72 2.39 -16.82
C ASP A 9 7.02 3.11 -16.42
N ASP A 10 7.26 4.30 -16.99
CA ASP A 10 8.53 5.05 -16.87
C ASP A 10 8.71 5.75 -15.51
N MET A 11 7.83 5.44 -14.56
CA MET A 11 7.71 6.05 -13.24
C MET A 11 7.71 4.99 -12.14
N LEU A 12 7.22 5.34 -10.95
CA LEU A 12 7.31 4.51 -9.76
C LEU A 12 6.23 3.42 -9.78
N GLY A 13 6.64 2.15 -9.79
CA GLY A 13 5.70 1.06 -9.55
C GLY A 13 5.20 1.09 -8.11
N VAL A 14 3.89 0.98 -7.90
CA VAL A 14 3.24 1.05 -6.58
C VAL A 14 2.35 -0.16 -6.38
N GLU A 15 2.69 -1.01 -5.39
CA GLU A 15 1.91 -2.20 -5.08
C GLU A 15 1.80 -2.45 -3.56
N PRO A 16 0.64 -2.87 -3.06
CA PRO A 16 -0.61 -3.07 -3.78
C PRO A 16 -1.37 -1.74 -3.99
N LEU A 17 -2.18 -1.65 -5.04
CA LEU A 17 -3.09 -0.50 -5.27
C LEU A 17 -4.30 -0.51 -4.32
N GLN A 18 -4.56 -1.65 -3.69
CA GLN A 18 -5.61 -1.83 -2.69
C GLN A 18 -4.98 -2.28 -1.39
N LEU A 19 -5.06 -1.42 -0.37
CA LEU A 19 -4.52 -1.64 0.95
C LEU A 19 -5.56 -2.38 1.82
N HIS A 20 -5.15 -3.51 2.39
CA HIS A 20 -6.02 -4.31 3.24
C HIS A 20 -5.66 -4.05 4.71
N PHE A 21 -6.60 -3.48 5.45
CA PHE A 21 -6.48 -3.32 6.89
C PHE A 21 -7.40 -4.32 7.58
N LEU A 22 -6.81 -5.14 8.43
CA LEU A 22 -7.56 -6.02 9.30
C LEU A 22 -8.25 -5.18 10.39
N PHE A 23 -9.54 -4.96 10.23
CA PHE A 23 -10.31 -4.05 11.04
C PHE A 23 -10.52 -4.56 12.47
N GLU A 24 -10.01 -3.80 13.43
CA GLU A 24 -10.26 -4.00 14.85
C GLU A 24 -10.63 -2.68 15.54
N LEU A 25 -11.79 -2.65 16.18
CA LEU A 25 -12.27 -1.45 16.87
C LEU A 25 -11.33 -1.09 18.02
N LYS A 26 -11.02 0.21 18.18
CA LYS A 26 -10.11 0.74 19.21
C LYS A 26 -8.68 0.20 19.13
N LYS A 27 -8.26 -0.33 17.98
CA LYS A 27 -6.87 -0.74 17.74
C LYS A 27 -6.30 -0.02 16.51
N GLN A 28 -5.00 0.19 16.56
CA GLN A 28 -4.20 0.59 15.41
C GLN A 28 -4.03 -0.60 14.47
N MET A 29 -3.98 -0.34 13.17
CA MET A 29 -3.87 -1.37 12.14
C MET A 29 -2.81 -0.92 11.14
N SER A 30 -2.00 -1.83 10.62
CA SER A 30 -0.98 -1.50 9.63
C SER A 30 -1.00 -2.45 8.43
N CYS A 31 -0.48 -1.95 7.31
CA CYS A 31 -0.14 -2.71 6.12
C CYS A 31 1.14 -2.12 5.50
N ALA A 32 1.71 -2.83 4.53
CA ALA A 32 2.90 -2.40 3.81
C ALA A 32 2.55 -2.03 2.37
N LEU A 33 3.21 -1.00 1.86
CA LEU A 33 3.20 -0.59 0.47
C LEU A 33 4.62 -0.73 -0.08
N GLN A 34 4.77 -1.40 -1.20
CA GLN A 34 6.02 -1.51 -1.93
C GLN A 34 6.07 -0.50 -3.08
N LEU A 35 7.18 0.23 -3.14
CA LEU A 35 7.53 1.15 -4.21
C LEU A 35 8.68 0.54 -4.99
N THR A 36 8.52 0.37 -6.31
CA THR A 36 9.53 -0.24 -7.18
C THR A 36 9.97 0.77 -8.23
N ASN A 37 11.24 1.15 -8.20
CA ASN A 37 11.83 1.99 -9.24
C ASN A 37 12.52 1.09 -10.27
N GLY A 38 11.81 0.82 -11.36
CA GLY A 38 12.34 0.07 -12.49
C GLY A 38 13.27 0.87 -13.39
N THR A 39 13.47 2.17 -13.15
CA THR A 39 14.18 3.07 -14.07
C THR A 39 15.66 3.26 -13.69
N ASP A 40 16.41 3.97 -14.54
CA ASP A 40 17.79 4.40 -14.28
C ASP A 40 17.86 5.79 -13.60
N SER A 41 16.72 6.41 -13.27
CA SER A 41 16.63 7.70 -12.59
C SER A 41 16.34 7.53 -11.11
N TYR A 42 16.73 8.50 -10.28
CA TYR A 42 16.21 8.60 -8.92
C TYR A 42 14.75 9.08 -9.00
N ILE A 43 13.89 8.54 -8.13
CA ILE A 43 12.49 8.97 -8.05
C ILE A 43 12.20 9.46 -6.65
N ALA A 44 11.78 10.72 -6.53
CA ALA A 44 11.25 11.24 -5.29
C ALA A 44 9.76 10.88 -5.20
N PHE A 45 9.30 10.57 -3.99
CA PHE A 45 7.89 10.31 -3.72
C PHE A 45 7.40 11.07 -2.50
N ASN A 46 6.09 11.32 -2.48
CA ASN A 46 5.36 11.81 -1.31
C ASN A 46 3.99 11.14 -1.24
N ILE A 47 3.65 10.61 -0.07
CA ILE A 47 2.33 10.01 0.17
C ILE A 47 1.44 11.03 0.85
N GLU A 48 0.29 11.29 0.23
CA GLU A 48 -0.71 12.22 0.72
C GLU A 48 -1.95 11.46 1.21
N ASN A 49 -2.47 11.85 2.37
CA ASN A 49 -3.72 11.34 2.91
C ASN A 49 -4.88 12.23 2.48
N THR A 50 -5.74 11.71 1.59
CA THR A 50 -6.96 12.38 1.11
C THR A 50 -8.19 11.98 1.92
N SER A 51 -8.07 10.99 2.80
CA SER A 51 -9.15 10.47 3.62
C SER A 51 -9.45 11.33 4.84
N PRO A 52 -10.72 11.36 5.30
CA PRO A 52 -11.04 11.83 6.65
C PRO A 52 -10.52 10.90 7.77
N LEU A 53 -10.07 9.68 7.46
CA LEU A 53 -9.43 8.78 8.41
C LEU A 53 -7.95 9.15 8.58
N SER A 54 -7.41 8.94 9.77
CA SER A 54 -6.02 9.23 10.06
C SER A 54 -5.13 8.04 9.72
N TYR A 55 -4.30 8.22 8.69
CA TYR A 55 -3.21 7.33 8.34
C TYR A 55 -1.87 8.00 8.64
N PHE A 56 -0.90 7.20 9.08
CA PHE A 56 0.48 7.58 9.28
C PHE A 56 1.36 6.71 8.39
N THR A 57 2.24 7.34 7.61
CA THR A 57 3.13 6.66 6.65
C THR A 57 4.57 6.81 7.11
N GLN A 58 5.33 5.71 7.09
CA GLN A 58 6.73 5.71 7.45
C GLN A 58 7.58 4.99 6.40
N PRO A 59 8.41 5.72 5.63
CA PRO A 59 8.44 7.19 5.52
C PRO A 59 7.23 7.78 4.74
N GLN A 60 6.87 9.04 4.99
CA GLN A 60 5.85 9.75 4.20
C GLN A 60 6.39 10.19 2.83
N LYS A 61 7.63 10.70 2.81
CA LYS A 61 8.33 11.14 1.61
C LYS A 61 9.72 10.53 1.58
N GLY A 62 10.27 10.33 0.40
CA GLY A 62 11.60 9.73 0.26
C GLY A 62 12.07 9.70 -1.19
N ILE A 63 13.22 9.07 -1.39
CA ILE A 63 13.84 8.87 -2.70
C ILE A 63 14.07 7.38 -2.89
N VAL A 64 13.57 6.83 -3.98
CA VAL A 64 13.82 5.44 -4.38
C VAL A 64 14.93 5.44 -5.42
N PRO A 65 16.12 4.86 -5.12
CA PRO A 65 17.23 4.78 -6.06
C PRO A 65 16.87 4.02 -7.36
N PRO A 66 17.64 4.23 -8.44
CA PRO A 66 17.52 3.43 -9.65
C PRO A 66 17.55 1.93 -9.37
N ARG A 67 16.74 1.16 -10.11
CA ARG A 67 16.71 -0.32 -10.07
C ARG A 67 16.57 -0.89 -8.66
N SER A 68 15.75 -0.27 -7.82
CA SER A 68 15.58 -0.65 -6.42
C SER A 68 14.13 -0.70 -6.00
N MET A 69 13.89 -1.24 -4.80
CA MET A 69 12.58 -1.30 -4.16
C MET A 69 12.65 -0.71 -2.76
N TRP A 70 11.56 -0.13 -2.31
CA TRP A 70 11.40 0.44 -0.98
C TRP A 70 10.06 0.06 -0.38
N CYS A 71 10.03 -0.27 0.91
CA CYS A 71 8.78 -0.56 1.62
C CYS A 71 8.40 0.62 2.52
N VAL A 72 7.13 1.00 2.46
CA VAL A 72 6.51 1.99 3.34
C VAL A 72 5.52 1.28 4.25
N GLU A 73 5.62 1.52 5.55
CA GLU A 73 4.59 1.10 6.50
C GLU A 73 3.48 2.14 6.54
N ILE A 74 2.24 1.70 6.37
CA ILE A 74 1.04 2.54 6.47
C ILE A 74 0.24 2.07 7.66
N THR A 75 0.06 2.97 8.61
CA THR A 75 -0.64 2.74 9.86
C THR A 75 -1.92 3.54 9.91
N MET A 76 -3.06 2.87 10.02
CA MET A 76 -4.33 3.51 10.34
C MET A 76 -4.48 3.64 11.86
N GLN A 77 -4.76 4.86 12.32
CA GLN A 77 -4.99 5.14 13.73
C GLN A 77 -6.28 4.49 14.24
N LEU A 78 -6.36 4.27 15.55
CA LEU A 78 -7.50 3.62 16.19
C LEU A 78 -8.83 4.30 15.85
N GLN A 79 -9.85 3.49 15.57
CA GLN A 79 -11.18 3.99 15.26
C GLN A 79 -12.14 3.77 16.44
N GLY A 80 -12.86 4.82 16.82
CA GLY A 80 -13.90 4.74 17.86
C GLY A 80 -15.20 4.08 17.39
N LYS A 81 -15.42 4.00 16.08
CA LYS A 81 -16.59 3.38 15.45
C LYS A 81 -16.17 2.58 14.21
N ALA A 82 -16.98 1.61 13.82
CA ALA A 82 -16.77 0.91 12.56
C ALA A 82 -16.91 1.88 11.36
N PRO A 83 -16.09 1.73 10.31
CA PRO A 83 -16.28 2.43 9.05
C PRO A 83 -17.68 2.17 8.49
N GLY A 84 -18.35 3.20 7.97
CA GLY A 84 -19.65 3.05 7.32
C GLY A 84 -19.59 2.22 6.03
N TYR A 85 -18.41 2.19 5.40
CA TYR A 85 -18.13 1.39 4.21
C TYR A 85 -16.84 0.60 4.41
N MET A 86 -16.87 -0.69 4.08
CA MET A 86 -15.73 -1.62 4.18
C MET A 86 -14.76 -1.53 3.00
N ARG A 87 -15.12 -0.76 1.95
CA ARG A 87 -14.25 -0.42 0.83
C ARG A 87 -14.33 1.07 0.58
N ARG A 88 -13.19 1.71 0.41
CA ARG A 88 -13.03 3.15 0.30
C ARG A 88 -12.06 3.42 -0.85
N ALA A 89 -12.49 4.21 -1.83
CA ALA A 89 -11.67 4.49 -3.01
C ALA A 89 -10.84 5.77 -2.81
N ASN A 90 -9.64 5.81 -3.40
CA ASN A 90 -8.78 7.00 -3.46
C ASN A 90 -8.53 7.66 -2.08
N GLU A 91 -8.16 6.87 -1.08
CA GLU A 91 -7.97 7.33 0.30
C GLU A 91 -6.56 7.84 0.57
N LEU A 92 -5.59 7.40 -0.23
CA LEU A 92 -4.20 7.84 -0.22
C LEU A 92 -3.73 8.03 -1.66
N ILE A 93 -2.82 8.96 -1.89
CA ILE A 93 -2.17 9.19 -3.19
C ILE A 93 -0.67 9.09 -3.01
N VAL A 94 0.00 8.34 -3.89
CA VAL A 94 1.45 8.33 -4.02
C VAL A 94 1.81 9.24 -5.19
N TRP A 95 2.35 10.41 -4.88
CA TRP A 95 2.92 11.30 -5.89
C TRP A 95 4.38 10.92 -6.15
N SER A 96 4.78 10.90 -7.41
CA SER A 96 6.15 10.61 -7.80
C SER A 96 6.67 11.56 -8.90
N THR A 97 7.97 11.82 -8.88
CA THR A 97 8.66 12.65 -9.89
C THR A 97 10.11 12.22 -10.04
N LYS A 98 10.68 12.37 -11.24
CA LYS A 98 12.11 12.09 -11.46
C LYS A 98 12.95 13.15 -10.75
N ALA A 99 13.97 12.69 -10.03
CA ALA A 99 14.88 13.52 -9.25
C ALA A 99 16.31 13.42 -9.78
N ASN A 100 17.11 14.46 -9.52
CA ASN A 100 18.55 14.39 -9.70
C ASN A 100 19.20 13.58 -8.56
N ASP A 101 20.39 13.06 -8.85
CA ASP A 101 21.22 12.26 -7.93
C ASP A 101 21.69 13.05 -6.68
N CYS A 102 21.71 14.37 -6.75
CA CYS A 102 22.05 15.25 -5.63
C CYS A 102 20.88 15.61 -4.71
N LEU A 103 19.64 15.22 -5.03
CA LEU A 103 18.49 15.54 -4.17
C LEU A 103 18.59 14.79 -2.83
N VAL A 104 18.37 15.50 -1.73
CA VAL A 104 18.25 14.90 -0.40
C VAL A 104 16.80 14.94 0.08
N VAL A 105 16.43 14.01 0.98
CA VAL A 105 15.04 13.82 1.42
C VAL A 105 14.47 15.07 2.09
N GLU A 106 15.32 15.84 2.79
CA GLU A 106 14.96 17.08 3.45
C GLU A 106 14.45 18.14 2.47
N ASP A 107 15.04 18.19 1.27
CA ASP A 107 14.76 19.17 0.22
C ASP A 107 13.52 18.82 -0.62
N ILE A 108 12.93 17.64 -0.43
CA ILE A 108 11.68 17.27 -1.09
C ILE A 108 10.58 18.22 -0.62
N THR A 109 10.00 18.98 -1.56
CA THR A 109 8.87 19.89 -1.31
C THR A 109 7.66 19.49 -2.14
N THR A 110 6.47 19.88 -1.69
CA THR A 110 5.21 19.57 -2.39
C THR A 110 5.16 20.15 -3.81
N ASN A 111 5.86 21.27 -4.06
CA ASN A 111 5.92 21.90 -5.38
C ASN A 111 6.57 20.99 -6.45
N MET A 112 7.42 20.04 -6.04
CA MET A 112 8.04 19.09 -6.98
C MET A 112 7.02 18.13 -7.62
N PHE A 113 5.84 17.99 -7.00
CA PHE A 113 4.75 17.13 -7.46
C PHE A 113 3.63 17.91 -8.15
N ILE A 114 3.90 19.14 -8.59
CA ILE A 114 3.00 19.92 -9.44
C ILE A 114 3.41 19.71 -10.89
N ASN A 115 2.44 19.37 -11.74
CA ASN A 115 2.67 19.18 -13.17
C ASN A 115 2.96 20.53 -13.84
N GLU A 116 4.25 20.80 -14.06
CA GLU A 116 4.78 21.95 -14.80
C GLU A 116 5.56 21.46 -16.01
N ALA A 117 5.78 22.32 -17.02
CA ALA A 117 6.41 21.93 -18.29
C ALA A 117 7.81 21.30 -18.18
N VAL A 118 8.46 21.38 -17.02
CA VAL A 118 9.82 20.88 -16.75
C VAL A 118 9.81 19.57 -15.97
N ASN A 119 8.72 19.24 -15.26
CA ASN A 119 8.66 18.09 -14.35
C ASN A 119 7.72 17.02 -14.91
N VAL A 120 8.20 15.78 -14.98
CA VAL A 120 7.34 14.61 -15.22
C VAL A 120 6.85 14.13 -13.86
N VAL A 121 5.56 14.34 -13.60
CA VAL A 121 4.88 13.94 -12.36
C VAL A 121 3.90 12.82 -12.68
N ASP A 122 3.84 11.84 -11.78
CA ASP A 122 2.87 10.75 -11.80
C ASP A 122 2.19 10.62 -10.43
N ASP A 123 0.94 10.17 -10.43
CA ASP A 123 0.13 9.98 -9.23
C ASP A 123 -0.61 8.64 -9.25
N VAL A 124 -0.48 7.90 -8.15
CA VAL A 124 -1.14 6.61 -7.98
C VAL A 124 -2.09 6.68 -6.80
N ASN A 125 -3.37 6.48 -7.08
CA ASN A 125 -4.42 6.43 -6.07
C ASN A 125 -4.51 5.04 -5.44
N LEU A 126 -4.60 5.00 -4.11
CA LEU A 126 -4.73 3.77 -3.34
C LEU A 126 -6.11 3.66 -2.71
N ASP A 127 -6.71 2.48 -2.89
CA ASP A 127 -7.95 2.11 -2.24
C ASP A 127 -7.68 1.47 -0.88
N VAL A 128 -8.62 1.60 0.05
CA VAL A 128 -8.58 0.93 1.36
C VAL A 128 -9.74 -0.05 1.48
N VAL A 129 -9.42 -1.28 1.89
CA VAL A 129 -10.37 -2.34 2.21
C VAL A 129 -10.20 -2.78 3.65
N PHE A 130 -11.31 -2.79 4.37
CA PHE A 130 -11.40 -3.31 5.72
C PHE A 130 -11.79 -4.78 5.69
N VAL A 131 -10.92 -5.62 6.22
CA VAL A 131 -11.15 -7.06 6.38
C VAL A 131 -11.47 -7.34 7.83
N VAL A 132 -12.47 -8.18 8.11
CA VAL A 132 -12.80 -8.61 9.47
C VAL A 132 -12.52 -10.11 9.56
N TYR A 133 -12.02 -10.60 10.70
CA TYR A 133 -11.94 -12.04 10.91
C TYR A 133 -13.35 -12.65 10.90
N GLU A 134 -13.61 -13.55 9.96
CA GLU A 134 -14.69 -14.51 10.12
C GLU A 134 -14.22 -15.58 11.12
N PRO A 135 -14.96 -15.85 12.21
CA PRO A 135 -14.62 -16.96 13.08
C PRO A 135 -14.66 -18.26 12.27
N GLN A 136 -13.52 -18.96 12.16
CA GLN A 136 -13.56 -20.33 11.66
C GLN A 136 -14.39 -21.16 12.64
N GLU A 137 -15.52 -21.69 12.20
CA GLU A 137 -16.26 -22.68 12.98
C GLU A 137 -15.33 -23.86 13.25
N ALA A 138 -15.01 -24.08 14.52
CA ALA A 138 -14.23 -25.23 14.97
C ALA A 138 -14.88 -26.51 14.44
N SER A 139 -14.20 -27.21 13.53
CA SER A 139 -14.59 -28.56 13.13
C SER A 139 -14.64 -29.43 14.38
N LYS A 140 -15.86 -29.84 14.76
CA LYS A 140 -16.06 -30.85 15.79
C LYS A 140 -15.56 -32.18 15.25
N GLU A 141 -14.30 -32.50 15.57
CA GLU A 141 -13.75 -33.83 15.35
C GLU A 141 -14.53 -34.80 16.25
N THR A 142 -15.50 -35.48 15.64
CA THR A 142 -16.30 -36.50 16.32
C THR A 142 -15.41 -37.72 16.45
N SER A 143 -14.91 -37.95 17.66
CA SER A 143 -14.17 -39.15 18.02
C SER A 143 -15.06 -40.38 17.84
N VAL A 144 -14.89 -41.08 16.73
CA VAL A 144 -15.48 -42.41 16.55
C VAL A 144 -14.71 -43.36 17.45
N THR A 145 -15.32 -43.72 18.58
CA THR A 145 -14.84 -44.81 19.43
C THR A 145 -15.10 -46.13 18.70
N ILE A 146 -14.08 -46.69 18.04
CA ILE A 146 -14.12 -48.07 17.54
C ILE A 146 -13.67 -48.98 18.69
N ARG A 147 -14.61 -49.76 19.24
CA ARG A 147 -14.30 -50.85 20.17
C ARG A 147 -13.58 -51.98 19.42
N PRO A 148 -12.58 -52.65 20.00
CA PRO A 148 -12.01 -53.84 19.38
C PRO A 148 -12.99 -55.01 19.52
N LEU A 149 -13.25 -55.73 18.43
CA LEU A 149 -13.82 -57.08 18.49
C LEU A 149 -12.64 -58.05 18.35
N ILE A 150 -12.36 -58.80 19.41
CA ILE A 150 -11.48 -59.97 19.39
C ILE A 150 -12.39 -61.22 19.32
N GLU A 151 -12.00 -62.14 18.43
CA GLU A 151 -12.30 -63.58 18.30
C GLU A 151 -13.70 -64.05 17.81
N CYS A 152 -13.69 -64.70 16.63
CA CYS A 152 -13.66 -66.17 16.49
C CYS A 152 -12.58 -66.56 15.46
#